data_AF-A0AAX4FXM7-F1
#
_entry.id   AF-A0AAX4FXM7-F1
#
_cell.length_a   1.000
_cell.length_b   1.000
_cell.length_c   1.000
_cell.angle_alpha   90.00
_cell.angle_beta   90.00
_cell.angle_gamma   90.00
#
_symmetry.space_group_name_H-M   'P 1'
#
loop_
_entity.id
_entity.type
_entity.pdbx_description
1 polymer ?
#
loop_
_entity_poly.entity_id
_entity_poly.type
_entity_poly.pdbx_seq_one_letter_code
_entity_poly.pdbx_strand_id
1 'polypeptide(L)'
;MHTTSTDLLTLYGHHPKRGSAAMDAIGVLPAFKGIMVHDCWSPYFGYACEHAVCNAHILRDLKGISENAGQRWSDEMHDLLLEIYAAVDGAPESAGSLTPIEIEEFQRRFDLILENGKAENPSSPLPVQGGRRSRKRRTPAENLIDRCQRYRVEILRFMTDFRMPFTNNLAERDIRMVKVQQKISGTSQLCGGGI
;
A
#
# COMPACT_ATOMS: atom_id res chain seq x y z
N MET A 1 -10.08 -8.89 12.97
CA MET A 1 -8.86 -9.73 12.94
C MET A 1 -7.74 -8.91 12.34
N HIS A 2 -6.58 -8.94 12.99
CA HIS A 2 -5.34 -8.26 12.61
C HIS A 2 -4.25 -9.31 12.51
N THR A 3 -3.33 -9.16 11.57
CA THR A 3 -2.22 -10.10 11.36
C THR A 3 -0.92 -9.31 11.25
N THR A 4 0.08 -9.73 11.99
CA THR A 4 1.46 -9.25 11.88
C THR A 4 2.36 -10.47 11.78
N SER A 5 3.20 -10.53 10.76
CA SER A 5 4.06 -11.68 10.49
C SER A 5 5.51 -11.25 10.36
N THR A 6 6.40 -12.11 10.82
CA THR A 6 7.82 -12.14 10.49
C THR A 6 8.13 -13.49 9.86
N ASP A 7 9.35 -13.70 9.34
CA ASP A 7 9.77 -14.98 8.76
C ASP A 7 9.65 -16.17 9.74
N LEU A 8 9.57 -15.89 11.04
CA LEU A 8 9.56 -16.91 12.09
C LEU A 8 8.21 -17.04 12.81
N LEU A 9 7.38 -16.00 12.80
CA LEU A 9 6.21 -15.91 13.67
C LEU A 9 5.06 -15.18 12.98
N THR A 10 3.85 -15.71 13.16
CA THR A 10 2.60 -15.07 12.75
C THR A 10 1.73 -14.83 13.99
N LEU A 11 1.38 -13.58 14.26
CA LEU A 11 0.45 -13.20 15.31
C LEU A 11 -0.93 -12.88 14.71
N TYR A 12 -1.97 -13.50 15.27
CA TYR A 12 -3.36 -13.15 14.99
C TYR A 12 -3.98 -12.44 16.20
N GLY A 13 -4.33 -11.16 16.03
CA GLY A 13 -5.04 -10.37 17.03
C GLY A 13 -6.52 -10.25 16.70
N HIS A 14 -7.41 -10.61 17.63
CA HIS A 14 -8.83 -10.34 17.50
C HIS A 14 -9.21 -9.10 18.32
N HIS A 15 -9.83 -8.12 17.67
CA HIS A 15 -10.33 -6.92 18.32
C HIS A 15 -11.62 -6.46 17.63
N PRO A 16 -12.65 -6.03 18.37
CA PRO A 16 -13.96 -5.64 17.79
C PRO A 16 -13.88 -4.36 16.94
N LYS A 17 -12.87 -3.51 17.19
CA LYS A 17 -12.58 -2.32 16.38
C LYS A 17 -11.43 -2.59 15.41
N ARG A 18 -11.38 -1.84 14.30
CA ARG A 18 -10.22 -1.71 13.40
C ARG A 18 -9.50 -0.39 13.69
N GLY A 19 -8.21 -0.28 13.36
CA GLY A 19 -7.45 0.98 13.47
C GLY A 19 -6.51 1.01 14.66
N SER A 20 -5.96 2.19 14.96
CA SER A 20 -4.92 2.37 15.98
C SER A 20 -5.33 1.78 17.33
N ALA A 21 -6.56 2.05 17.80
CA ALA A 21 -7.06 1.49 19.05
C ALA A 21 -6.96 -0.06 19.14
N ALA A 22 -7.11 -0.76 18.02
CA ALA A 22 -6.99 -2.21 17.98
C ALA A 22 -5.53 -2.69 17.93
N MET A 23 -4.71 -1.98 17.15
CA MET A 23 -3.28 -2.25 17.00
C MET A 23 -2.51 -1.94 18.29
N ASP A 24 -2.86 -0.84 18.96
CA ASP A 24 -2.35 -0.46 20.29
C ASP A 24 -2.70 -1.51 21.33
N ALA A 25 -3.95 -2.01 21.32
CA ALA A 25 -4.40 -3.06 22.25
C ALA A 25 -3.70 -4.41 22.01
N ILE A 26 -3.29 -4.71 20.79
CA ILE A 26 -2.49 -5.91 20.46
C ILE A 26 -1.05 -5.76 20.97
N GLY A 27 -0.56 -4.53 21.16
CA GLY A 27 0.69 -4.23 21.86
C GLY A 27 1.98 -4.45 21.05
N VAL A 28 1.91 -5.00 19.84
CA VAL A 28 3.10 -5.27 19.01
C VAL A 28 3.61 -4.01 18.32
N LEU A 29 2.75 -3.30 17.58
CA LEU A 29 3.18 -2.15 16.78
C LEU A 29 3.73 -0.97 17.59
N PRO A 30 3.19 -0.62 18.79
CA PRO A 30 3.77 0.44 19.61
C PRO A 30 5.21 0.17 20.06
N ALA A 31 5.57 -1.10 20.25
CA ALA A 31 6.90 -1.52 20.70
C ALA A 31 7.86 -1.87 19.55
N PHE A 32 7.34 -2.03 18.33
CA PHE A 32 8.13 -2.44 17.17
C PHE A 32 9.10 -1.34 16.71
N LYS A 33 10.34 -1.72 16.40
CA LYS A 33 11.43 -0.81 15.99
C LYS A 33 12.09 -1.17 14.67
N GLY A 34 11.62 -2.21 13.99
CA GLY A 34 12.13 -2.61 12.68
C GLY A 34 11.45 -1.83 11.54
N ILE A 35 11.52 -2.40 10.34
CA ILE A 35 10.80 -1.90 9.17
C ILE A 35 9.49 -2.69 9.02
N MET A 36 8.37 -1.98 9.02
CA MET A 36 7.03 -2.58 8.87
C MET A 36 6.60 -2.51 7.40
N VAL A 37 6.37 -3.68 6.78
CA VAL A 37 5.79 -3.77 5.44
C VAL A 37 4.27 -3.83 5.54
N HIS A 38 3.55 -2.90 4.91
CA HIS A 38 2.08 -2.82 5.03
C HIS A 38 1.39 -2.32 3.75
N ASP A 39 0.07 -2.42 3.72
CA ASP A 39 -0.81 -2.07 2.57
C ASP A 39 -1.02 -0.55 2.36
N CYS A 40 -0.09 0.29 2.84
CA CYS A 40 -0.19 1.75 2.81
C CYS A 40 -1.44 2.32 3.53
N TRP A 41 -2.05 1.59 4.46
CA TRP A 41 -3.16 2.15 5.23
C TRP A 41 -2.69 3.24 6.21
N SER A 42 -3.29 4.43 6.13
CA SER A 42 -2.85 5.64 6.85
C SER A 42 -2.55 5.47 8.35
N PRO A 43 -3.31 4.68 9.14
CA PRO A 43 -3.04 4.50 10.56
C PRO A 43 -1.69 3.84 10.88
N TYR A 44 -1.10 3.08 9.95
CA TYR A 44 0.20 2.46 10.17
C TYR A 44 1.32 3.50 10.28
N PHE A 45 1.26 4.58 9.51
CA PHE A 45 2.27 5.65 9.54
C PHE A 45 2.29 6.46 10.85
N GLY A 46 1.41 6.16 11.80
CA GLY A 46 1.41 6.75 13.14
C GLY A 46 2.34 6.04 14.14
N TYR A 47 2.92 4.90 13.79
CA TYR A 47 3.84 4.17 14.67
C TYR A 47 5.29 4.60 14.46
N ALA A 48 6.04 4.68 15.56
CA ALA A 48 7.45 5.08 15.54
C ALA A 48 8.37 3.90 15.14
N CYS A 49 8.25 3.49 13.88
CA CYS A 49 9.07 2.48 13.21
C CYS A 49 9.41 2.95 11.78
N GLU A 50 10.29 2.23 11.09
CA GLU A 50 10.46 2.44 9.66
C GLU A 50 9.34 1.75 8.86
N HIS A 51 9.08 2.23 7.65
CA HIS A 51 7.95 1.79 6.85
C HIS A 51 8.40 1.37 5.44
N ALA A 52 7.77 0.31 4.95
CA ALA A 52 7.80 -0.10 3.55
C ALA A 52 6.36 -0.37 3.08
N VAL A 53 6.05 -0.04 1.84
CA VAL A 53 4.72 -0.26 1.26
C VAL A 53 4.72 -1.51 0.39
N CYS A 54 3.68 -2.33 0.55
CA CYS A 54 3.40 -3.45 -0.33
C CYS A 54 3.00 -2.94 -1.72
N ASN A 55 3.88 -3.08 -2.70
CA ASN A 55 3.65 -2.59 -4.06
C ASN A 55 2.54 -3.35 -4.79
N ALA A 56 2.18 -4.57 -4.40
CA ALA A 56 1.02 -5.28 -4.97
C ALA A 56 -0.30 -4.50 -4.82
N HIS A 57 -0.44 -3.71 -3.75
CA HIS A 57 -1.60 -2.82 -3.57
C HIS A 57 -1.53 -1.59 -4.47
N ILE A 58 -0.33 -1.02 -4.63
CA ILE A 58 -0.11 0.11 -5.54
C ILE A 58 -0.39 -0.30 -6.98
N LEU A 59 0.15 -1.43 -7.44
CA LEU A 59 -0.08 -1.96 -8.78
C LEU A 59 -1.56 -2.23 -9.07
N ARG A 60 -2.32 -2.74 -8.08
CA ARG A 60 -3.77 -2.94 -8.22
C ARG A 60 -4.53 -1.62 -8.39
N ASP A 61 -4.17 -0.61 -7.60
CA ASP A 61 -4.79 0.71 -7.70
C ASP A 61 -4.45 1.40 -9.04
N LEU A 62 -3.20 1.27 -9.51
CA LEU A 62 -2.75 1.75 -10.81
C LEU A 62 -3.53 1.10 -11.95
N LYS A 63 -3.59 -0.24 -11.96
CA LYS A 63 -4.38 -1.00 -12.94
C LYS A 63 -5.85 -0.59 -12.95
N GLY A 64 -6.44 -0.37 -11.77
CA GLY A 64 -7.81 0.12 -11.67
C GLY A 64 -8.00 1.51 -12.30
N ILE A 65 -6.99 2.39 -12.24
CA ILE A 65 -7.05 3.70 -12.91
C ILE A 65 -6.91 3.52 -14.42
N SER A 66 -5.98 2.69 -14.88
CA SER A 66 -5.81 2.40 -16.31
C SER A 66 -7.08 1.82 -16.92
N GLU A 67 -7.67 0.80 -16.30
CA GLU A 67 -8.87 0.12 -16.81
C GLU A 67 -10.13 1.00 -16.79
N ASN A 68 -10.30 1.84 -15.77
CA ASN A 68 -11.53 2.63 -15.61
C ASN A 68 -11.46 4.04 -16.21
N ALA A 69 -10.28 4.63 -16.28
CA ALA A 69 -10.08 6.02 -16.70
C ALA A 69 -9.11 6.17 -17.88
N GLY A 70 -8.42 5.10 -18.30
CA GLY A 70 -7.52 5.12 -19.46
C GLY A 70 -6.35 6.09 -19.31
N GLN A 71 -5.94 6.40 -18.08
CA GLN A 71 -4.90 7.39 -17.81
C GLN A 71 -3.52 6.78 -18.06
N ARG A 72 -2.67 7.49 -18.78
CA ARG A 72 -1.40 6.91 -19.26
C ARG A 72 -0.36 6.83 -18.16
N TRP A 73 -0.32 7.83 -17.27
CA TRP A 73 0.61 7.83 -16.15
C TRP A 73 0.47 6.58 -15.26
N SER A 74 -0.73 5.97 -15.16
CA SER A 74 -0.91 4.79 -14.31
C SER A 74 -0.29 3.54 -14.91
N ASP A 75 -0.32 3.38 -16.24
CA ASP A 75 0.42 2.32 -16.94
C ASP A 75 1.93 2.55 -16.83
N GLU A 76 2.39 3.79 -17.08
CA GLU A 76 3.81 4.16 -17.00
C GLU A 76 4.37 3.93 -15.58
N MET A 77 3.61 4.29 -14.53
CA MET A 77 4.01 4.06 -13.15
C MET A 77 4.01 2.57 -12.79
N HIS A 78 3.04 1.81 -13.32
CA HIS A 78 2.96 0.37 -13.09
C HIS A 78 4.20 -0.33 -13.66
N ASP A 79 4.56 0.01 -14.90
CA ASP A 79 5.71 -0.59 -15.58
C ASP A 79 7.03 -0.17 -14.93
N LEU A 80 7.16 1.10 -14.50
CA LEU A 80 8.33 1.56 -13.75
C LEU A 80 8.54 0.75 -12.47
N LEU A 81 7.49 0.50 -11.68
CA LEU A 81 7.62 -0.28 -10.44
C LEU A 81 8.06 -1.73 -10.71
N LEU A 82 7.59 -2.33 -11.81
CA LEU A 82 8.02 -3.67 -12.21
C LEU A 82 9.45 -3.69 -12.76
N GLU A 83 9.87 -2.63 -13.44
CA GLU A 83 11.24 -2.48 -13.92
C GLU A 83 12.23 -2.35 -12.75
N ILE A 84 11.90 -1.53 -11.76
CA ILE A 84 12.72 -1.42 -10.54
C ILE A 84 12.78 -2.78 -9.83
N TYR A 85 11.65 -3.50 -9.76
CA TYR A 85 11.64 -4.85 -9.20
C TYR A 85 12.57 -5.81 -9.95
N ALA A 86 12.54 -5.80 -11.29
CA ALA A 86 13.43 -6.62 -12.10
C ALA A 86 14.91 -6.23 -11.92
N ALA A 87 15.22 -4.94 -11.75
CA ALA A 87 16.57 -4.48 -11.46
C ALA A 87 17.08 -4.99 -10.10
N VAL A 88 16.21 -4.99 -9.07
CA VAL A 88 16.52 -5.53 -7.75
C VAL A 88 16.71 -7.04 -7.80
N ASP A 89 15.82 -7.76 -8.50
CA ASP A 89 15.88 -9.23 -8.65
C ASP A 89 17.11 -9.70 -9.46
N GLY A 90 17.55 -8.89 -10.43
CA GLY A 90 18.73 -9.16 -11.25
C GLY A 90 20.06 -8.70 -10.64
N ALA A 91 20.04 -8.03 -9.48
CA ALA A 91 21.26 -7.56 -8.82
C ALA A 91 22.06 -8.72 -8.19
N PRO A 92 23.39 -8.58 -8.01
CA PRO A 92 24.19 -9.61 -7.36
C PRO A 92 23.70 -9.93 -5.94
N GLU A 93 23.76 -11.18 -5.50
CA GLU A 93 23.34 -11.59 -4.15
C GLU A 93 24.10 -10.85 -3.02
N SER A 94 25.29 -10.32 -3.30
CA SER A 94 26.08 -9.52 -2.36
C SER A 94 25.64 -8.06 -2.26
N ALA A 95 24.77 -7.60 -3.17
CA ALA A 95 24.26 -6.24 -3.15
C ALA A 95 23.16 -6.07 -2.09
N GLY A 96 23.18 -4.94 -1.38
CA GLY A 96 22.13 -4.57 -0.44
C GLY A 96 21.17 -3.50 -0.97
N SER A 97 21.49 -2.89 -2.11
CA SER A 97 20.75 -1.83 -2.76
C SER A 97 21.13 -1.75 -4.24
N LEU A 98 20.32 -1.07 -5.04
CA LEU A 98 20.75 -0.58 -6.35
C LEU A 98 21.88 0.43 -6.19
N THR A 99 22.59 0.71 -7.28
CA THR A 99 23.63 1.75 -7.27
C THR A 99 23.01 3.14 -7.09
N PRO A 100 23.76 4.12 -6.56
CA PRO A 100 23.25 5.50 -6.40
C PRO A 100 22.75 6.11 -7.72
N ILE A 101 23.37 5.76 -8.85
CA ILE A 101 23.00 6.24 -10.18
C ILE A 101 21.64 5.68 -10.60
N GLU A 102 21.44 4.36 -10.45
CA GLU A 102 20.14 3.72 -10.75
C GLU A 102 19.03 4.27 -9.85
N ILE A 103 19.31 4.44 -8.55
CA ILE A 103 18.36 5.01 -7.58
C ILE A 103 17.91 6.41 -8.03
N GLU A 104 18.86 7.29 -8.38
CA GLU A 104 18.55 8.64 -8.84
C GLU A 104 17.74 8.63 -10.15
N GLU A 105 18.11 7.77 -11.09
CA GLU A 105 17.38 7.62 -12.36
C GLU A 105 15.93 7.20 -12.14
N PHE A 106 15.71 6.15 -11.33
CA PHE A 106 14.38 5.65 -11.03
C PHE A 106 13.54 6.69 -10.27
N GLN A 107 14.13 7.41 -9.32
CA GLN A 107 13.43 8.48 -8.60
C GLN A 107 13.01 9.61 -9.54
N ARG A 108 13.86 10.01 -10.48
CA ARG A 108 13.55 11.04 -11.47
C ARG A 108 12.42 10.61 -12.40
N ARG A 109 12.42 9.36 -12.86
CA ARG A 109 11.33 8.81 -13.70
C ARG A 109 10.02 8.72 -12.92
N PHE A 110 10.08 8.30 -11.66
CA PHE A 110 8.92 8.27 -10.77
C PHE A 110 8.28 9.65 -10.62
N ASP A 111 9.09 10.69 -10.40
CA ASP A 111 8.60 12.06 -10.27
C ASP A 111 7.98 12.59 -11.56
N LEU A 112 8.62 12.34 -12.71
CA LEU A 112 8.10 12.74 -14.01
C LEU A 112 6.72 12.13 -14.28
N ILE A 113 6.54 10.84 -13.97
CA ILE A 113 5.25 10.16 -14.16
C ILE A 113 4.19 10.73 -13.21
N LEU A 114 4.53 11.07 -11.97
CA LEU A 114 3.61 11.73 -11.06
C LEU A 114 3.22 13.14 -11.53
N GLU A 115 4.14 13.88 -12.14
CA GLU A 115 3.84 15.18 -12.76
C GLU A 115 2.87 15.03 -13.93
N ASN A 116 3.09 14.04 -14.81
CA ASN A 116 2.16 13.71 -15.88
C ASN A 116 0.78 13.32 -15.33
N GLY A 117 0.74 12.51 -14.27
CA GLY A 117 -0.52 12.14 -13.61
C GLY A 117 -1.27 13.34 -13.04
N LYS A 118 -0.56 14.34 -12.49
CA LYS A 118 -1.19 15.60 -12.05
C LYS A 118 -1.72 16.42 -13.23
N ALA A 119 -1.00 16.44 -14.36
CA ALA A 119 -1.43 17.13 -15.57
C ALA A 119 -2.68 16.49 -16.19
N GLU A 120 -2.80 15.15 -16.14
CA GLU A 120 -3.99 14.40 -16.55
C GLU A 120 -5.17 14.56 -15.56
N ASN A 121 -4.89 14.95 -14.31
CA ASN A 121 -5.90 15.16 -13.26
C ASN A 121 -5.86 16.61 -12.73
N PRO A 122 -6.17 17.62 -13.56
CA PRO A 122 -6.10 19.00 -13.15
C PRO A 122 -7.11 19.29 -12.03
N SER A 123 -6.63 19.89 -10.94
CA SER A 123 -7.50 20.38 -9.87
C SER A 123 -8.37 21.52 -10.40
N SER A 124 -9.63 21.25 -10.72
CA SER A 124 -10.56 22.32 -11.10
C SER A 124 -10.84 23.22 -9.89
N PRO A 125 -10.70 24.56 -10.00
CA PRO A 125 -11.16 25.45 -8.95
C PRO A 125 -12.67 25.27 -8.74
N LEU A 126 -13.07 25.10 -7.48
CA LEU A 126 -14.47 24.98 -7.10
C LEU A 126 -15.18 26.33 -7.29
N PRO A 127 -16.38 26.36 -7.89
CA PRO A 127 -17.21 27.56 -7.86
C PRO A 127 -17.60 27.85 -6.40
N VAL A 128 -17.38 29.10 -5.97
CA VAL A 128 -17.79 29.58 -4.64
C VAL A 128 -19.29 29.87 -4.69
N GLN A 129 -20.14 28.89 -4.39
CA GLN A 129 -21.56 29.14 -4.15
C GLN A 129 -21.83 29.20 -2.65
N GLY A 130 -22.29 30.35 -2.16
CA GLY A 130 -22.97 30.48 -0.86
C GLY A 130 -22.11 30.32 0.40
N GLY A 131 -20.82 30.68 0.39
CA GLY A 131 -19.99 30.80 1.61
C GLY A 131 -19.49 29.49 2.23
N ARG A 132 -19.93 28.32 1.76
CA ARG A 132 -19.35 27.01 2.12
C ARG A 132 -18.65 26.41 0.90
N ARG A 133 -17.32 26.28 0.94
CA ARG A 133 -16.55 25.48 -0.03
C ARG A 133 -17.05 24.03 0.03
N SER A 134 -17.89 23.61 -0.91
CA SER A 134 -18.22 22.19 -1.08
C SER A 134 -16.99 21.45 -1.62
N ARG A 135 -16.31 20.66 -0.79
CA ARG A 135 -15.11 19.91 -1.20
C ARG A 135 -15.48 18.95 -2.34
N LYS A 136 -14.88 19.11 -3.53
CA LYS A 136 -15.00 18.12 -4.62
C LYS A 136 -14.53 16.77 -4.08
N ARG A 137 -15.29 15.72 -4.34
CA ARG A 137 -14.86 14.34 -4.04
C ARG A 137 -13.62 14.07 -4.90
N ARG A 138 -12.48 13.78 -4.25
CA ARG A 138 -11.24 13.42 -4.95
C ARG A 138 -11.43 12.10 -5.70
N THR A 139 -10.90 12.02 -6.93
CA THR A 139 -10.92 10.80 -7.73
C THR A 139 -9.94 9.76 -7.16
N PRO A 140 -10.11 8.47 -7.49
CA PRO A 140 -9.11 7.45 -7.16
C PRO A 140 -7.70 7.82 -7.65
N ALA A 141 -7.58 8.38 -8.85
CA ALA A 141 -6.31 8.83 -9.42
C ALA A 141 -5.67 9.95 -8.59
N GLU A 142 -6.41 11.02 -8.27
CA GLU A 142 -5.89 12.12 -7.43
C GLU A 142 -5.42 11.63 -6.06
N ASN A 143 -6.15 10.68 -5.47
CA ASN A 143 -5.78 10.09 -4.18
C ASN A 143 -4.52 9.22 -4.28
N LEU A 144 -4.37 8.45 -5.36
CA LEU A 144 -3.17 7.63 -5.56
C LEU A 144 -1.94 8.51 -5.83
N ILE A 145 -2.05 9.57 -6.63
CA ILE A 145 -0.95 10.51 -6.88
C ILE A 145 -0.44 11.13 -5.57
N ASP A 146 -1.34 11.65 -4.74
CA ASP A 146 -0.97 12.25 -3.44
C ASP A 146 -0.37 11.21 -2.49
N ARG A 147 -0.88 9.97 -2.51
CA ARG A 147 -0.32 8.86 -1.73
C ARG A 147 1.09 8.49 -2.21
N CYS A 148 1.31 8.35 -3.52
CA CYS A 148 2.61 8.05 -4.10
C CYS A 148 3.62 9.16 -3.81
N GLN A 149 3.20 10.42 -3.91
CA GLN A 149 4.06 11.56 -3.59
C GLN A 149 4.42 11.60 -2.10
N ARG A 150 3.44 11.36 -1.21
CA ARG A 150 3.63 11.42 0.23
C ARG A 150 4.52 10.29 0.76
N TYR A 151 4.31 9.07 0.28
CA TYR A 151 4.97 7.87 0.80
C TYR A 151 5.98 7.29 -0.19
N ARG A 152 6.63 8.16 -0.99
CA ARG A 152 7.55 7.74 -2.04
C ARG A 152 8.74 6.94 -1.51
N VAL A 153 9.24 7.31 -0.33
CA VAL A 153 10.40 6.65 0.30
C VAL A 153 10.02 5.23 0.67
N GLU A 154 8.84 5.04 1.23
CA GLU A 154 8.32 3.75 1.69
C GLU A 154 7.91 2.85 0.50
N ILE A 155 7.39 3.44 -0.57
CA ILE A 155 7.04 2.73 -1.82
C ILE A 155 8.29 2.21 -2.53
N LEU A 156 9.34 3.03 -2.59
CA LEU A 156 10.59 2.71 -3.31
C LEU A 156 11.66 2.05 -2.43
N ARG A 157 11.39 1.82 -1.13
CA ARG A 157 12.38 1.31 -0.18
C ARG A 157 13.04 0.00 -0.59
N PHE A 158 12.31 -0.87 -1.30
CA PHE A 158 12.84 -2.15 -1.77
C PHE A 158 14.04 -2.01 -2.73
N MET A 159 14.23 -0.85 -3.36
CA MET A 159 15.38 -0.58 -4.23
C MET A 159 16.60 -0.04 -3.48
N THR A 160 16.41 0.47 -2.26
CA THR A 160 17.48 1.01 -1.40
C THR A 160 17.85 0.07 -0.25
N ASP A 161 17.00 -0.90 0.06
CA ASP A 161 17.23 -1.94 1.06
C ASP A 161 16.60 -3.26 0.58
N PHE A 162 17.42 -4.17 0.05
CA PHE A 162 16.96 -5.43 -0.55
C PHE A 162 16.39 -6.42 0.47
N ARG A 163 16.54 -6.16 1.78
CA ARG A 163 15.83 -6.93 2.80
C ARG A 163 14.32 -6.67 2.76
N MET A 164 13.90 -5.55 2.15
CA MET A 164 12.51 -5.18 2.04
C MET A 164 11.88 -5.83 0.80
N PRO A 165 10.86 -6.68 0.99
CA PRO A 165 10.21 -7.33 -0.14
C PRO A 165 9.36 -6.32 -0.94
N PHE A 166 9.25 -6.56 -2.24
CA PHE A 166 8.33 -5.81 -3.10
C PHE A 166 6.85 -5.98 -2.71
N THR A 167 6.51 -7.12 -2.10
CA THR A 167 5.15 -7.48 -1.70
C THR A 167 5.10 -7.95 -0.25
N ASN A 168 3.97 -7.75 0.43
CA ASN A 168 3.72 -8.31 1.76
C ASN A 168 3.10 -9.71 1.69
N ASN A 169 3.65 -10.57 0.82
CA ASN A 169 3.07 -11.89 0.54
C ASN A 169 2.97 -12.79 1.78
N LEU A 170 3.83 -12.61 2.79
CA LEU A 170 3.82 -13.42 4.01
C LEU A 170 2.56 -13.16 4.85
N ALA A 171 2.30 -11.91 5.24
CA ALA A 171 1.11 -11.57 6.01
C ALA A 171 -0.19 -11.81 5.20
N GLU A 172 -0.16 -11.61 3.87
CA GLU A 172 -1.29 -11.90 2.99
C GLU A 172 -1.60 -13.40 2.87
N ARG A 173 -0.57 -14.26 2.78
CA ARG A 173 -0.74 -15.73 2.77
C ARG A 173 -1.28 -16.24 4.10
N ASP A 174 -0.71 -15.77 5.21
CA ASP A 174 -1.08 -16.17 6.57
C ASP A 174 -2.56 -15.88 6.86
N ILE A 175 -3.00 -14.65 6.59
CA ILE A 175 -4.39 -14.27 6.84
C ILE A 175 -5.40 -14.93 5.88
N ARG A 176 -4.95 -15.45 4.72
CA ARG A 176 -5.83 -15.98 3.68
C ARG A 176 -6.63 -17.18 4.18
N MET A 177 -5.99 -18.12 4.86
CA MET A 177 -6.67 -19.32 5.36
C MET A 177 -7.70 -18.98 6.44
N VAL A 178 -7.38 -18.03 7.31
CA VAL A 178 -8.29 -17.60 8.37
C VAL A 178 -9.46 -16.78 7.84
N LYS A 179 -9.23 -15.89 6.86
CA LYS A 179 -10.30 -15.17 6.16
C LYS A 179 -11.20 -16.12 5.35
N VAL A 180 -10.64 -17.15 4.74
CA VAL A 180 -11.42 -18.19 4.03
C VAL A 180 -12.30 -18.95 5.03
N GLN A 181 -11.77 -19.35 6.18
CA GLN A 181 -12.55 -19.99 7.24
C GLN A 181 -13.66 -19.07 7.76
N GLN A 182 -13.39 -17.78 8.02
CA GLN A 182 -14.43 -16.82 8.42
C GLN A 182 -15.53 -16.64 7.36
N LYS A 183 -15.16 -16.63 6.07
CA LYS A 183 -16.10 -16.52 4.96
C LYS A 183 -16.99 -17.77 4.86
N ILE A 184 -16.42 -18.96 5.10
CA ILE A 184 -17.17 -20.23 5.11
C ILE A 184 -18.09 -20.31 6.34
N SER A 185 -17.58 -19.97 7.54
CA SER A 185 -18.34 -19.99 8.79
C SER A 185 -19.43 -18.90 8.88
N GLY A 186 -19.33 -17.83 8.09
CA GLY A 186 -20.39 -16.81 7.97
C GLY A 186 -21.63 -17.27 7.19
N THR A 187 -21.59 -18.48 6.60
CA THR A 187 -22.73 -19.09 5.90
C THR A 187 -23.36 -20.17 6.80
N SER A 188 -23.82 -19.79 8.00
CA SER A 188 -24.73 -20.64 8.79
C SER A 188 -26.13 -20.05 8.71
N GLN A 189 -27.04 -20.82 8.09
CA GLN A 189 -28.47 -20.53 8.01
C GLN A 189 -29.06 -20.35 9.42
N LEU A 190 -29.64 -19.18 9.66
CA LEU A 190 -30.74 -19.04 10.63
C LEU A 190 -32.02 -19.56 9.95
N CYS A 191 -32.38 -20.80 10.25
CA CYS A 191 -33.78 -21.21 10.37
C CYS A 191 -33.81 -22.32 11.42
N GLY A 192 -33.96 -21.90 12.68
CA GLY A 192 -34.30 -22.79 13.78
C GLY A 192 -35.69 -23.36 13.59
N GLY A 193 -35.84 -24.63 13.95
CA GLY A 193 -37.13 -25.31 14.01
C GLY A 193 -38.03 -24.83 15.17
N GLY A 194 -39.30 -25.23 15.06
CA GLY A 194 -40.43 -24.95 15.94
C GLY A 194 -41.60 -24.53 15.05
N ILE A 195 -42.69 -25.29 14.89
CA ILE A 195 -43.37 -26.29 15.72
C ILE A 195 -43.73 -27.50 14.85
#